data_AF-A0A6L5BBL3-F1
#
_entry.id   AF-A0A6L5BBL3-F1
#
_cell.length_a   1.000
_cell.length_b   1.000
_cell.length_c   1.000
_cell.angle_alpha   90.00
_cell.angle_beta   90.00
_cell.angle_gamma   90.00
#
_symmetry.space_group_name_H-M   'P 1'
#
loop_
_entity.id
_entity.type
_entity.pdbx_description
1 polymer ?
#
loop_
_entity_poly.entity_id
_entity_poly.type
_entity_poly.pdbx_seq_one_letter_code
_entity_poly.pdbx_strand_id
1 'polypeptide(L)'
;MNLKGVMCNVVVVVVLSTLVFTNFGGAVPYRPAEDLAFSIARFIQKGLLRQPKWGHLKDLHRAIKLCETALVSGDPTRIVLGSVNGNIDSPKVTFSRSVYLRAGVNKISVLSIAVGLPNVGPHFERWNAGVLGPVTLNGLNEGRRDLTWQKWSYQVGLNGEALSLHSLTGSSTTEWSEGSVVAQKQPLTWYKTTFNAPVGNHPLALDMNTMSKGQVWINGQSIGRYWPAYKASGTCSQCSYTGWFNEKKCQSNCGEASQRWYHVPRSWLKPTGNLLVLFEELGGNPYGITMAKREVASVCADIYEWQPTLMNYEMQHSGKTNKPLRPKAHLSCAPGQKISSVKFASFGTPLGSCGSFREGSCHAHKSYDAFERYCIGQNACSVIVAPELFGGDPCPNVMKKLSVEVICS
;
A
#
# COMPACT_ATOMS: atom_id res chain seq x y z
N MET A 1 -18.43 25.85 0.23
CA MET A 1 -17.74 25.26 1.39
C MET A 1 -17.79 23.75 1.25
N ASN A 2 -16.63 23.11 1.09
CA ASN A 2 -16.52 21.69 0.73
C ASN A 2 -16.81 20.78 1.93
N LEU A 3 -17.88 20.00 1.84
CA LEU A 3 -18.23 18.92 2.78
C LEU A 3 -17.66 17.61 2.23
N LYS A 4 -16.79 16.96 3.00
CA LYS A 4 -15.93 15.83 2.61
C LYS A 4 -16.27 14.58 3.42
N GLY A 5 -16.85 13.54 2.84
CA GLY A 5 -17.24 12.30 3.55
C GLY A 5 -16.19 11.17 3.51
N VAL A 6 -16.58 10.00 4.03
CA VAL A 6 -15.75 8.79 4.25
C VAL A 6 -15.14 8.24 2.96
N MET A 7 -13.83 7.95 2.96
CA MET A 7 -13.20 7.20 1.88
C MET A 7 -13.59 5.71 1.96
N CYS A 8 -14.62 5.32 1.20
CA CYS A 8 -15.04 3.93 1.06
C CYS A 8 -14.36 3.30 -0.16
N ASN A 9 -13.77 2.12 0.02
CA ASN A 9 -13.39 1.23 -1.08
C ASN A 9 -14.43 0.12 -1.16
N VAL A 10 -15.01 -0.07 -2.34
CA VAL A 10 -15.95 -1.15 -2.63
C VAL A 10 -15.27 -2.10 -3.60
N VAL A 11 -14.95 -3.29 -3.12
CA VAL A 11 -14.48 -4.40 -3.95
C VAL A 11 -15.70 -5.27 -4.26
N VAL A 12 -16.06 -5.35 -5.54
CA VAL A 12 -17.20 -6.17 -5.96
C VAL A 12 -16.68 -7.54 -6.39
N VAL A 13 -16.99 -8.56 -5.58
CA VAL A 13 -16.60 -9.94 -5.83
C VAL A 13 -17.84 -10.72 -6.24
N VAL A 14 -18.02 -10.94 -7.54
CA VAL A 14 -19.13 -11.79 -8.00
C VAL A 14 -18.68 -13.25 -7.95
N VAL A 15 -19.33 -14.01 -7.08
CA VAL A 15 -19.07 -15.44 -6.93
C VAL A 15 -20.09 -16.20 -7.77
N LEU A 16 -19.66 -16.71 -8.91
CA LEU A 16 -20.51 -17.59 -9.72
C LEU A 16 -20.40 -19.02 -9.19
N SER A 17 -21.17 -19.33 -8.15
CA SER A 17 -21.37 -20.72 -7.75
C SER A 17 -22.41 -21.36 -8.67
N THR A 18 -21.99 -22.28 -9.54
CA THR A 18 -22.91 -23.24 -10.15
C THR A 18 -22.26 -24.61 -10.20
N LEU A 19 -23.01 -25.59 -9.68
CA LEU A 19 -23.02 -26.96 -10.16
C LEU A 19 -22.97 -27.02 -11.69
N VAL A 20 -21.95 -27.67 -12.22
CA VAL A 20 -21.85 -27.94 -13.65
C VAL A 20 -22.43 -29.33 -13.91
N PHE A 21 -23.55 -29.42 -14.62
CA PHE A 21 -23.84 -30.62 -15.42
C PHE A 21 -23.29 -30.36 -16.82
N THR A 22 -22.14 -30.95 -17.14
CA THR A 22 -21.73 -31.10 -18.55
C THR A 22 -22.50 -32.29 -19.13
N ASN A 23 -22.80 -32.20 -20.43
CA ASN A 23 -23.73 -33.06 -21.18
C ASN A 23 -23.72 -34.55 -20.82
N PHE A 24 -24.93 -35.13 -20.83
CA PHE A 24 -25.17 -36.56 -20.63
C PHE A 24 -24.57 -37.37 -21.81
N GLY A 25 -23.49 -38.11 -21.56
CA GLY A 25 -22.99 -39.15 -22.48
C GLY A 25 -21.78 -38.84 -23.37
N GLY A 26 -21.00 -37.79 -23.08
CA GLY A 26 -19.69 -37.58 -23.75
C GLY A 26 -18.57 -38.41 -23.12
N ALA A 27 -17.64 -38.92 -23.93
CA ALA A 27 -16.47 -39.66 -23.44
C ALA A 27 -15.40 -38.71 -22.86
N VAL A 28 -14.97 -38.96 -21.61
CA VAL A 28 -13.91 -38.20 -20.93
C VAL A 28 -12.81 -39.17 -20.44
N PRO A 29 -11.50 -38.88 -20.63
CA PRO A 29 -10.43 -39.89 -20.47
C PRO A 29 -9.94 -40.12 -19.05
N TYR A 30 -10.42 -39.38 -18.05
CA TYR A 30 -10.12 -39.60 -16.63
C TYR A 30 -11.42 -39.67 -15.85
N ARG A 31 -11.75 -40.86 -15.37
CA ARG A 31 -13.00 -41.15 -14.68
C ARG A 31 -12.78 -41.12 -13.16
N PRO A 32 -13.30 -40.13 -12.43
CA PRO A 32 -13.20 -40.10 -10.97
C PRO A 32 -14.27 -41.00 -10.33
N ALA A 33 -14.15 -41.31 -9.04
CA ALA A 33 -14.92 -42.36 -8.34
C ALA A 33 -16.46 -42.15 -8.39
N GLU A 34 -16.89 -40.92 -8.64
CA GLU A 34 -18.28 -40.48 -8.76
C GLU A 34 -18.98 -41.06 -9.99
N ASP A 35 -18.24 -41.31 -11.08
CA ASP A 35 -18.77 -41.93 -12.29
C ASP A 35 -18.94 -43.46 -12.15
N LEU A 36 -18.17 -44.07 -11.24
CA LEU A 36 -18.37 -45.46 -10.82
C LEU A 36 -19.69 -45.60 -10.05
N ALA A 37 -19.98 -44.63 -9.16
CA ALA A 37 -21.23 -44.56 -8.42
C ALA A 37 -22.45 -44.36 -9.35
N PHE A 38 -22.33 -43.55 -10.41
CA PHE A 38 -23.39 -43.38 -11.41
C PHE A 38 -23.60 -44.66 -12.25
N SER A 39 -22.52 -45.38 -12.57
CA SER A 39 -22.60 -46.67 -13.28
C SER A 39 -23.27 -47.76 -12.43
N ILE A 40 -23.01 -47.78 -11.12
CA ILE A 40 -23.66 -48.65 -10.13
C ILE A 40 -25.15 -48.27 -9.97
N ALA A 41 -25.47 -46.97 -9.93
CA ALA A 41 -26.86 -46.49 -9.91
C ALA A 41 -27.65 -46.93 -11.16
N ARG A 42 -27.01 -46.92 -12.34
CA ARG A 42 -27.60 -47.43 -13.60
C ARG A 42 -27.76 -48.96 -13.60
N PHE A 43 -26.83 -49.68 -12.99
CA PHE A 43 -26.91 -51.14 -12.80
C PHE A 43 -28.11 -51.50 -11.91
N ILE A 44 -28.37 -50.72 -10.85
CA ILE A 44 -29.53 -50.88 -9.96
C ILE A 44 -30.85 -50.47 -10.64
N GLN A 45 -30.84 -49.45 -11.52
CA GLN A 45 -32.01 -49.03 -12.29
C GLN A 45 -32.54 -50.10 -13.26
N LYS A 46 -31.69 -51.07 -13.68
CA LYS A 46 -32.12 -52.22 -14.50
C LYS A 46 -32.69 -53.40 -13.71
N GLY A 47 -32.82 -53.27 -12.38
CA GLY A 47 -33.66 -54.11 -11.54
C GLY A 47 -33.06 -55.47 -11.18
N LEU A 48 -32.85 -55.68 -9.87
CA LEU A 48 -32.76 -57.04 -9.33
C LEU A 48 -34.17 -57.64 -9.31
N LEU A 49 -34.32 -58.84 -9.88
CA LEU A 49 -35.58 -59.59 -9.89
C LEU A 49 -36.09 -59.78 -8.45
N ARG A 50 -37.30 -59.28 -8.19
CA ARG A 50 -38.11 -59.38 -6.94
C ARG A 50 -37.96 -58.28 -5.88
N GLN A 51 -37.99 -57.01 -6.28
CA GLN A 51 -38.28 -55.89 -5.36
C GLN A 51 -39.54 -55.12 -5.84
N PRO A 52 -40.38 -54.57 -4.93
CA PRO A 52 -41.55 -53.78 -5.31
C PRO A 52 -41.14 -52.57 -6.17
N LYS A 53 -41.94 -52.26 -7.20
CA LYS A 53 -41.64 -51.32 -8.31
C LYS A 53 -41.16 -49.91 -7.92
N TRP A 54 -41.21 -49.53 -6.64
CA TRP A 54 -40.90 -48.18 -6.15
C TRP A 54 -39.79 -48.12 -5.09
N GLY A 55 -39.30 -49.27 -4.59
CA GLY A 55 -38.27 -49.31 -3.53
C GLY A 55 -36.92 -48.80 -4.01
N HIS A 56 -36.46 -49.31 -5.17
CA HIS A 56 -35.20 -48.91 -5.79
C HIS A 56 -35.14 -47.42 -6.17
N LEU A 57 -36.27 -46.81 -6.51
CA LEU A 57 -36.40 -45.38 -6.77
C LEU A 57 -36.28 -44.53 -5.50
N LYS A 58 -36.82 -45.01 -4.37
CA LYS A 58 -36.63 -44.36 -3.05
C LYS A 58 -35.18 -44.42 -2.61
N ASP A 59 -34.52 -45.57 -2.78
CA ASP A 59 -33.13 -45.75 -2.38
C ASP A 59 -32.17 -44.95 -3.27
N LEU A 60 -32.45 -44.85 -4.57
CA LEU A 60 -31.73 -43.95 -5.48
C LEU A 60 -31.93 -42.48 -5.09
N HIS A 61 -33.16 -42.06 -4.80
CA HIS A 61 -33.43 -40.69 -4.34
C HIS A 61 -32.68 -40.39 -3.05
N ARG A 62 -32.65 -41.34 -2.10
CA ARG A 62 -31.92 -41.23 -0.84
C ARG A 62 -30.41 -41.16 -1.05
N ALA A 63 -29.86 -41.97 -1.96
CA ALA A 63 -28.45 -41.95 -2.33
C ALA A 63 -28.06 -40.61 -2.99
N ILE A 64 -28.86 -40.11 -3.94
CA ILE A 64 -28.63 -38.80 -4.56
C ILE A 64 -28.73 -37.68 -3.51
N LYS A 65 -29.68 -37.77 -2.57
CA LYS A 65 -29.82 -36.80 -1.46
C LYS A 65 -28.61 -36.84 -0.51
N LEU A 66 -28.06 -38.03 -0.24
CA LEU A 66 -26.86 -38.22 0.58
C LEU A 66 -25.61 -37.70 -0.12
N CYS A 67 -25.54 -37.84 -1.44
CA CYS A 67 -24.44 -37.31 -2.27
C CYS A 67 -24.69 -35.85 -2.71
N GLU A 68 -25.82 -35.23 -2.37
CA GLU A 68 -26.19 -33.89 -2.83
C GLU A 68 -25.09 -32.88 -2.48
N THR A 69 -24.64 -32.86 -1.23
CA THR A 69 -23.55 -31.98 -0.77
C THR A 69 -22.24 -32.18 -1.52
N ALA A 70 -21.89 -33.41 -1.92
CA ALA A 70 -20.67 -33.72 -2.66
C ALA A 70 -20.81 -33.43 -4.17
N LEU A 71 -21.99 -33.67 -4.74
CA LEU A 71 -22.30 -33.35 -6.13
C LEU A 71 -22.37 -31.83 -6.34
N VAL A 72 -22.89 -31.10 -5.35
CA VAL A 72 -22.99 -29.64 -5.35
C VAL A 72 -21.77 -28.90 -4.81
N SER A 73 -20.79 -29.61 -4.25
CA SER A 73 -19.51 -29.03 -3.87
C SER A 73 -18.58 -28.96 -5.10
N GLY A 74 -18.66 -27.85 -5.83
CA GLY A 74 -17.58 -27.38 -6.69
C GLY A 74 -16.99 -26.12 -6.09
N ASP A 75 -15.67 -25.93 -6.22
CA ASP A 75 -15.06 -24.64 -5.90
C ASP A 75 -15.67 -23.58 -6.84
N PRO A 76 -16.41 -22.59 -6.31
CA PRO A 76 -17.05 -21.60 -7.16
C PRO A 76 -15.96 -20.78 -7.85
N THR A 77 -16.07 -20.60 -9.15
CA THR A 77 -15.20 -19.66 -9.87
C THR A 77 -15.49 -18.25 -9.36
N ARG A 78 -14.57 -17.73 -8.54
CA ARG A 78 -14.62 -16.37 -8.01
C ARG A 78 -14.13 -15.42 -9.09
N ILE A 79 -15.02 -14.59 -9.62
CA ILE A 79 -14.66 -13.56 -10.58
C ILE A 79 -14.69 -12.23 -9.85
N VAL A 80 -13.51 -11.66 -9.60
CA VAL A 80 -13.42 -10.29 -9.13
C VAL A 80 -13.62 -9.36 -10.30
N LEU A 81 -14.70 -8.57 -10.26
CA LEU A 81 -15.05 -7.67 -11.34
C LEU A 81 -14.22 -6.39 -11.31
N GLY A 82 -13.77 -5.99 -10.12
CA GLY A 82 -12.93 -4.83 -9.89
C GLY A 82 -13.16 -4.21 -8.52
N SER A 83 -12.47 -3.10 -8.31
CA SER A 83 -12.56 -2.28 -7.10
C SER A 83 -12.73 -0.82 -7.48
N VAL A 84 -13.47 -0.06 -6.68
CA VAL A 84 -13.55 1.39 -6.78
C VAL A 84 -13.35 2.01 -5.40
N ASN A 85 -12.60 3.10 -5.36
CA ASN A 85 -12.38 3.87 -4.14
C ASN A 85 -12.79 5.32 -4.34
N GLY A 86 -13.38 5.90 -3.30
CA GLY A 86 -13.57 7.35 -3.22
C GLY A 86 -12.26 8.05 -2.90
N ASN A 87 -12.32 9.36 -2.82
CA ASN A 87 -11.29 10.16 -2.16
C ASN A 87 -11.95 11.09 -1.13
N ILE A 88 -11.14 11.82 -0.38
CA ILE A 88 -11.64 12.72 0.67
C ILE A 88 -12.56 13.81 0.09
N ASP A 89 -12.27 14.33 -1.11
CA ASP A 89 -13.09 15.37 -1.78
C ASP A 89 -14.40 14.83 -2.36
N SER A 90 -14.39 13.59 -2.85
CA SER A 90 -15.53 12.89 -3.44
C SER A 90 -15.60 11.45 -2.90
N PRO A 91 -16.25 11.25 -1.75
CA PRO A 91 -16.34 9.95 -1.07
C PRO A 91 -17.30 8.98 -1.74
N LYS A 92 -18.31 9.52 -2.44
CA LYS A 92 -19.34 8.71 -3.11
C LYS A 92 -18.68 7.98 -4.27
N VAL A 93 -18.86 6.67 -4.28
CA VAL A 93 -18.35 5.80 -5.34
C VAL A 93 -19.50 5.26 -6.17
N THR A 94 -19.29 5.20 -7.48
CA THR A 94 -20.17 4.50 -8.42
C THR A 94 -19.34 3.42 -9.10
N PHE A 95 -19.81 2.18 -9.05
CA PHE A 95 -19.21 1.06 -9.74
C PHE A 95 -20.18 0.55 -10.81
N SER A 96 -19.74 0.48 -12.05
CA SER A 96 -20.52 -0.07 -13.16
C SER A 96 -19.63 -0.95 -14.03
N ARG A 97 -19.97 -2.23 -14.12
CA ARG A 97 -19.31 -3.21 -14.99
C ARG A 97 -20.30 -4.27 -15.45
N SER A 98 -20.03 -4.84 -16.61
CA SER A 98 -20.76 -6.01 -17.11
C SER A 98 -20.49 -7.21 -16.21
N VAL A 99 -21.53 -7.98 -15.93
CA VAL A 99 -21.47 -9.17 -15.09
C VAL A 99 -21.90 -10.39 -15.90
N TYR A 100 -21.18 -11.49 -15.73
CA TYR A 100 -21.54 -12.76 -16.36
C TYR A 100 -22.48 -13.52 -15.43
N LEU A 101 -23.78 -13.50 -15.71
CA LEU A 101 -24.76 -14.27 -14.95
C LEU A 101 -25.08 -15.57 -15.69
N ARG A 102 -25.29 -16.65 -14.93
CA ARG A 102 -25.74 -17.94 -15.45
C ARG A 102 -27.23 -18.12 -15.22
N ALA A 103 -27.85 -19.05 -15.93
CA ALA A 103 -29.23 -19.43 -15.65
C ALA A 103 -29.36 -19.98 -14.21
N GLY A 104 -30.40 -19.54 -13.49
CA GLY A 104 -30.65 -19.93 -12.10
C GLY A 104 -30.17 -18.92 -11.07
N VAL A 105 -29.87 -19.40 -9.86
CA VAL A 105 -29.51 -18.56 -8.71
C VAL A 105 -28.04 -18.14 -8.83
N ASN A 106 -27.80 -16.82 -8.86
CA ASN A 106 -26.46 -16.23 -8.88
C ASN A 106 -26.17 -15.58 -7.52
N LYS A 107 -24.95 -15.73 -7.00
CA LYS A 107 -24.51 -15.09 -5.75
C LYS A 107 -23.70 -13.84 -6.07
N ILE A 108 -24.21 -12.69 -5.66
CA ILE A 108 -23.48 -11.42 -5.74
C ILE A 108 -22.95 -11.10 -4.35
N SER A 109 -21.63 -10.98 -4.22
CA SER A 109 -20.98 -10.60 -2.96
C SER A 109 -20.31 -9.24 -3.14
N VAL A 110 -20.56 -8.32 -2.21
CA VAL A 110 -19.96 -6.99 -2.23
C VAL A 110 -19.15 -6.82 -0.96
N LEU A 111 -17.85 -6.67 -1.11
CA LEU A 111 -16.94 -6.40 -0.01
C LEU A 111 -16.79 -4.88 0.12
N SER A 112 -17.33 -4.33 1.20
CA SER A 112 -17.22 -2.91 1.51
C SER A 112 -16.18 -2.70 2.61
N ILE A 113 -15.25 -1.77 2.37
CA ILE A 113 -14.12 -1.51 3.27
C ILE A 113 -14.03 -0.02 3.56
N ALA A 114 -14.10 0.33 4.85
CA ALA A 114 -13.83 1.67 5.33
C ALA A 114 -12.31 1.85 5.55
N VAL A 115 -11.73 2.88 4.93
CA VAL A 115 -10.30 3.20 5.10
C VAL A 115 -10.16 4.34 6.12
N GLY A 116 -10.35 3.98 7.38
CA GLY A 116 -10.49 4.95 8.46
C GLY A 116 -11.90 5.55 8.53
N LEU A 117 -12.20 6.20 9.65
CA LEU A 117 -13.44 6.94 9.86
C LEU A 117 -13.16 8.45 9.80
N PRO A 118 -14.15 9.28 9.43
CA PRO A 118 -14.01 10.72 9.44
C PRO A 118 -13.65 11.24 10.83
N ASN A 119 -12.79 12.25 10.86
CA ASN A 119 -12.28 12.85 12.10
C ASN A 119 -12.35 14.38 12.10
N VAL A 120 -12.92 15.01 11.05
CA VAL A 120 -13.05 16.46 10.91
C VAL A 120 -14.28 16.82 10.08
N GLY A 121 -15.02 17.85 10.50
CA GLY A 121 -16.22 18.36 9.82
C GLY A 121 -17.42 18.50 10.74
N PRO A 122 -18.41 19.36 10.41
CA PRO A 122 -19.63 19.45 11.20
C PRO A 122 -20.44 18.15 11.05
N HIS A 123 -20.86 17.57 12.17
CA HIS A 123 -21.65 16.35 12.24
C HIS A 123 -21.05 15.15 11.47
N PHE A 124 -19.72 15.00 11.48
CA PHE A 124 -19.05 13.91 10.76
C PHE A 124 -19.45 12.52 11.28
N GLU A 125 -19.96 12.42 12.51
CA GLU A 125 -20.52 11.22 13.11
C GLU A 125 -21.78 10.69 12.40
N ARG A 126 -22.47 11.55 11.64
CA ARG A 126 -23.66 11.18 10.86
C ARG A 126 -23.33 10.71 9.44
N TRP A 127 -22.07 10.76 9.04
CA TRP A 127 -21.68 10.38 7.69
C TRP A 127 -21.62 8.87 7.55
N ASN A 128 -22.39 8.35 6.60
CA ASN A 128 -22.51 6.93 6.39
C ASN A 128 -21.28 6.35 5.66
N ALA A 129 -20.99 5.09 5.96
CA ALA A 129 -20.05 4.25 5.22
C ALA A 129 -20.76 2.97 4.78
N GLY A 130 -20.31 2.39 3.67
CA GLY A 130 -20.87 1.13 3.16
C GLY A 130 -21.71 1.28 1.90
N VAL A 131 -22.38 0.19 1.53
CA VAL A 131 -23.25 0.11 0.34
C VAL A 131 -24.68 0.45 0.76
N LEU A 132 -25.08 1.70 0.53
CA LEU A 132 -26.43 2.20 0.88
C LEU A 132 -27.41 2.17 -0.29
N GLY A 133 -26.94 1.74 -1.47
CA GLY A 133 -27.68 1.81 -2.71
C GLY A 133 -27.61 3.18 -3.41
N PRO A 134 -28.16 3.27 -4.63
CA PRO A 134 -28.90 2.20 -5.32
C PRO A 134 -27.97 1.10 -5.88
N VAL A 135 -28.41 -0.15 -5.81
CA VAL A 135 -27.74 -1.30 -6.45
C VAL A 135 -28.65 -1.83 -7.55
N THR A 136 -28.31 -1.58 -8.81
CA THR A 136 -29.18 -1.96 -9.94
C THR A 136 -28.49 -2.82 -10.98
N LEU A 137 -29.24 -3.78 -11.52
CA LEU A 137 -28.83 -4.68 -12.58
C LEU A 137 -29.60 -4.33 -13.86
N ASN A 138 -28.88 -4.01 -14.92
CA ASN A 138 -29.45 -3.63 -16.22
C ASN A 138 -29.22 -4.75 -17.25
N GLY A 139 -29.99 -4.75 -18.34
CA GLY A 139 -29.81 -5.69 -19.46
C GLY A 139 -30.52 -7.03 -19.26
N LEU A 140 -31.54 -7.07 -18.40
CA LEU A 140 -32.44 -8.21 -18.25
C LEU A 140 -33.57 -8.10 -19.28
N ASN A 141 -34.30 -9.20 -19.54
CA ASN A 141 -35.49 -9.17 -20.40
C ASN A 141 -36.56 -8.20 -19.87
N GLU A 142 -36.66 -8.04 -18.55
CA GLU A 142 -37.51 -7.05 -17.87
C GLU A 142 -36.89 -5.63 -17.81
N GLY A 143 -35.76 -5.42 -18.48
CA GLY A 143 -35.02 -4.16 -18.48
C GLY A 143 -34.08 -4.03 -17.27
N ARG A 144 -34.54 -3.28 -16.26
CA ARG A 144 -33.75 -2.91 -15.07
C ARG A 144 -34.36 -3.48 -13.80
N ARG A 145 -33.56 -4.19 -13.02
CA ARG A 145 -33.92 -4.69 -11.69
C ARG A 145 -33.17 -3.91 -10.62
N ASP A 146 -33.90 -3.41 -9.62
CA ASP A 146 -33.31 -2.83 -8.42
C ASP A 146 -33.14 -3.91 -7.34
N LEU A 147 -31.91 -4.09 -6.86
CA LEU A 147 -31.54 -5.06 -5.84
C LEU A 147 -31.46 -4.43 -4.44
N THR A 148 -31.62 -3.11 -4.32
CA THR A 148 -31.50 -2.37 -3.05
C THR A 148 -32.45 -2.91 -1.99
N TRP A 149 -33.69 -3.22 -2.39
CA TRP A 149 -34.77 -3.65 -1.50
C TRP A 149 -34.94 -5.18 -1.42
N GLN A 150 -33.99 -5.94 -1.96
CA GLN A 150 -33.99 -7.40 -1.88
C GLN A 150 -33.45 -7.89 -0.53
N LYS A 151 -33.53 -9.21 -0.27
CA LYS A 151 -32.96 -9.80 0.95
C LYS A 151 -31.43 -9.79 0.88
N TRP A 152 -30.80 -9.01 1.76
CA TRP A 152 -29.34 -8.97 1.93
C TRP A 152 -28.88 -9.84 3.11
N SER A 153 -27.72 -10.48 2.96
CA SER A 153 -27.02 -11.18 4.03
C SER A 153 -25.70 -10.47 4.31
N TYR A 154 -25.32 -10.37 5.59
CA TYR A 154 -24.14 -9.62 6.02
C TYR A 154 -23.17 -10.52 6.76
N GLN A 155 -21.88 -10.35 6.47
CA GLN A 155 -20.77 -10.97 7.19
C GLN A 155 -19.78 -9.89 7.57
N VAL A 156 -19.45 -9.81 8.86
CA VAL A 156 -18.48 -8.85 9.38
C VAL A 156 -17.09 -9.49 9.36
N GLY A 157 -16.12 -8.76 8.80
CA GLY A 157 -14.73 -9.19 8.72
C GLY A 157 -14.47 -10.33 7.73
N LEU A 158 -13.22 -10.77 7.69
CA LEU A 158 -12.74 -11.82 6.80
C LEU A 158 -12.61 -13.13 7.56
N ASN A 159 -12.76 -14.26 6.85
CA ASN A 159 -12.56 -15.58 7.48
C ASN A 159 -11.14 -15.73 8.06
N GLY A 160 -10.11 -15.18 7.39
CA GLY A 160 -8.74 -15.17 7.91
C GLY A 160 -8.54 -14.32 9.16
N GLU A 161 -9.39 -13.31 9.38
CA GLU A 161 -9.40 -12.54 10.63
C GLU A 161 -10.04 -13.37 11.75
N ALA A 162 -11.17 -14.04 11.48
CA ALA A 162 -11.83 -14.93 12.45
C ALA A 162 -10.92 -16.10 12.89
N LEU A 163 -10.11 -16.64 11.97
CA LEU A 163 -9.10 -17.66 12.25
C LEU A 163 -7.80 -17.09 12.84
N SER A 164 -7.70 -15.77 12.99
CA SER A 164 -6.50 -15.09 13.51
C SER A 164 -5.22 -15.49 12.78
N LEU A 165 -5.25 -15.59 11.43
CA LEU A 165 -4.10 -16.05 10.61
C LEU A 165 -2.85 -15.18 10.77
N HIS A 166 -3.00 -13.94 11.23
CA HIS A 166 -1.92 -13.03 11.57
C HIS A 166 -1.12 -13.44 12.82
N SER A 167 -1.69 -14.29 13.68
CA SER A 167 -1.05 -14.82 14.89
C SER A 167 -0.30 -16.12 14.60
N LEU A 168 0.72 -16.45 15.41
CA LEU A 168 1.43 -17.72 15.30
C LEU A 168 0.47 -18.92 15.42
N THR A 169 -0.44 -18.89 16.40
CA THR A 169 -1.38 -19.98 16.70
C THR A 169 -2.46 -20.15 15.64
N GLY A 170 -2.98 -19.05 15.08
CA GLY A 170 -3.97 -19.10 14.01
C GLY A 170 -3.35 -19.51 12.68
N SER A 171 -2.09 -19.17 12.43
CA SER A 171 -1.43 -19.53 11.17
C SER A 171 -1.28 -21.04 10.94
N SER A 172 -1.34 -21.86 11.99
CA SER A 172 -1.23 -23.33 11.91
C SER A 172 -2.57 -24.04 11.65
N THR A 173 -3.71 -23.34 11.68
CA THR A 173 -5.03 -23.98 11.54
C THR A 173 -5.49 -24.18 10.11
N THR A 174 -4.73 -23.68 9.13
CA THR A 174 -5.11 -23.64 7.71
C THR A 174 -3.99 -24.19 6.85
N GLU A 175 -4.35 -24.83 5.75
CA GLU A 175 -3.41 -25.29 4.73
C GLU A 175 -2.86 -24.12 3.91
N TRP A 176 -1.53 -24.07 3.76
CA TRP A 176 -0.84 -23.02 3.01
C TRP A 176 -0.24 -23.61 1.73
N SER A 177 -0.35 -22.89 0.62
CA SER A 177 0.37 -23.25 -0.61
C SER A 177 1.81 -22.76 -0.55
N GLU A 178 2.73 -23.59 -1.02
CA GLU A 178 4.18 -23.32 -1.02
C GLU A 178 4.77 -23.53 -2.42
N GLY A 179 5.98 -22.99 -2.64
CA GLY A 179 6.72 -23.14 -3.89
C GLY A 179 6.07 -22.45 -5.09
N SER A 180 6.05 -23.13 -6.25
CA SER A 180 5.53 -22.59 -7.51
C SER A 180 4.01 -22.38 -7.54
N VAL A 181 3.29 -22.91 -6.54
CA VAL A 181 1.82 -22.85 -6.44
C VAL A 181 1.35 -21.63 -5.62
N VAL A 182 2.29 -20.81 -5.12
CA VAL A 182 1.96 -19.57 -4.42
C VAL A 182 1.19 -18.64 -5.35
N ALA A 183 -0.02 -18.25 -4.93
CA ALA A 183 -0.87 -17.34 -5.66
C ALA A 183 -0.14 -16.01 -5.92
N GLN A 184 -0.28 -15.48 -7.14
CA GLN A 184 0.24 -14.17 -7.50
C GLN A 184 -0.88 -13.34 -8.12
N LYS A 185 -0.93 -12.06 -7.79
CA LYS A 185 -1.95 -11.12 -8.30
C LYS A 185 -3.38 -11.62 -8.07
N GLN A 186 -3.58 -12.48 -7.07
CA GLN A 186 -4.89 -12.95 -6.65
C GLN A 186 -5.41 -12.02 -5.55
N PRO A 187 -6.66 -11.55 -5.66
CA PRO A 187 -7.31 -10.76 -4.62
C PRO A 187 -7.64 -11.63 -3.40
N LEU A 188 -7.87 -10.98 -2.26
CA LEU A 188 -8.25 -11.60 -0.99
C LEU A 188 -7.33 -12.78 -0.58
N THR A 189 -6.02 -12.61 -0.74
CA THR A 189 -5.02 -13.67 -0.49
C THR A 189 -4.23 -13.37 0.78
N TRP A 190 -4.00 -14.39 1.59
CA TRP A 190 -3.10 -14.31 2.74
C TRP A 190 -1.73 -14.84 2.35
N TYR A 191 -0.68 -14.13 2.76
CA TYR A 191 0.72 -14.55 2.61
C TYR A 191 1.37 -14.62 3.98
N LYS A 192 2.28 -15.57 4.16
CA LYS A 192 3.16 -15.60 5.32
C LYS A 192 4.58 -15.97 4.92
N THR A 193 5.54 -15.52 5.70
CA THR A 193 6.93 -15.95 5.60
C THR A 193 7.62 -15.81 6.95
N THR A 194 8.80 -16.39 7.09
CA THR A 194 9.66 -16.22 8.26
C THR A 194 11.00 -15.60 7.86
N PHE A 195 11.54 -14.74 8.71
CA PHE A 195 12.80 -14.04 8.42
C PHE A 195 13.62 -13.73 9.67
N ASN A 196 14.92 -13.53 9.46
CA ASN A 196 15.86 -13.11 10.51
C ASN A 196 15.98 -11.58 10.53
N ALA A 197 16.16 -11.00 11.72
CA ALA A 197 16.27 -9.55 11.84
C ALA A 197 17.56 -9.05 11.16
N PRO A 198 17.49 -7.98 10.34
CA PRO A 198 18.68 -7.41 9.73
C PRO A 198 19.63 -6.82 10.78
N VAL A 199 20.93 -7.06 10.59
CA VAL A 199 22.00 -6.51 11.43
C VAL A 199 22.02 -4.98 11.44
N GLY A 200 22.54 -4.42 12.55
CA GLY A 200 22.69 -2.97 12.77
C GLY A 200 21.55 -2.36 13.58
N ASN A 201 21.57 -1.03 13.72
CA ASN A 201 20.58 -0.28 14.52
C ASN A 201 19.72 0.69 13.69
N HIS A 202 19.92 0.76 12.37
CA HIS A 202 19.17 1.66 11.48
C HIS A 202 17.66 1.37 11.47
N PRO A 203 16.77 2.37 11.41
CA PRO A 203 15.32 2.13 11.31
C PRO A 203 14.99 1.22 10.11
N LEU A 204 14.00 0.35 10.28
CA LEU A 204 13.60 -0.62 9.27
C LEU A 204 12.25 -0.26 8.67
N ALA A 205 12.05 -0.65 7.41
CA ALA A 205 10.75 -0.59 6.77
C ALA A 205 10.57 -1.76 5.79
N LEU A 206 9.32 -2.13 5.53
CA LEU A 206 8.97 -3.01 4.42
C LEU A 206 8.74 -2.18 3.17
N ASP A 207 9.44 -2.52 2.09
CA ASP A 207 9.13 -2.03 0.75
C ASP A 207 8.00 -2.88 0.17
N MET A 208 6.83 -2.26 0.01
CA MET A 208 5.61 -2.93 -0.44
C MET A 208 5.25 -2.57 -1.89
N ASN A 209 6.15 -1.96 -2.66
CA ASN A 209 5.81 -1.40 -3.97
C ASN A 209 5.24 -2.41 -4.99
N THR A 210 5.54 -3.71 -4.83
CA THR A 210 5.02 -4.80 -5.67
C THR A 210 3.67 -5.35 -5.22
N MET A 211 3.16 -4.86 -4.09
CA MET A 211 1.87 -5.20 -3.52
C MET A 211 0.82 -4.14 -3.91
N SER A 212 -0.44 -4.38 -3.57
CA SER A 212 -1.52 -3.46 -3.95
C SER A 212 -2.18 -2.78 -2.76
N LYS A 213 -3.00 -3.50 -1.98
CA LYS A 213 -3.69 -2.96 -0.81
C LYS A 213 -3.89 -4.06 0.21
N GLY A 214 -3.75 -3.75 1.49
CA GLY A 214 -3.90 -4.78 2.49
C GLY A 214 -3.53 -4.36 3.90
N GLN A 215 -3.24 -5.37 4.71
CA GLN A 215 -2.77 -5.24 6.09
C GLN A 215 -1.55 -6.13 6.30
N VAL A 216 -0.65 -5.70 7.18
CA VAL A 216 0.59 -6.40 7.48
C VAL A 216 0.81 -6.52 8.99
N TRP A 217 1.30 -7.68 9.40
CA TRP A 217 1.63 -8.01 10.78
C TRP A 217 3.03 -8.62 10.88
N ILE A 218 3.72 -8.30 11.97
CA ILE A 218 4.99 -8.91 12.35
C ILE A 218 4.84 -9.47 13.75
N ASN A 219 5.10 -10.77 13.92
CA ASN A 219 4.99 -11.48 15.20
C ASN A 219 3.62 -11.28 15.87
N GLY A 220 2.54 -11.25 15.09
CA GLY A 220 1.17 -10.99 15.56
C GLY A 220 0.83 -9.52 15.80
N GLN A 221 1.80 -8.60 15.76
CA GLN A 221 1.57 -7.17 15.94
C GLN A 221 1.26 -6.50 14.60
N SER A 222 0.19 -5.71 14.56
CA SER A 222 -0.21 -4.98 13.36
C SER A 222 0.74 -3.82 13.09
N ILE A 223 1.40 -3.86 11.93
CA ILE A 223 2.20 -2.73 11.41
C ILE A 223 1.27 -1.66 10.82
N GLY A 224 0.12 -2.08 10.28
CA GLY A 224 -0.92 -1.21 9.77
C GLY A 224 -1.40 -1.62 8.37
N ARG A 225 -2.17 -0.71 7.76
CA ARG A 225 -2.68 -0.85 6.39
C ARG A 225 -1.60 -0.42 5.41
N TYR A 226 -1.47 -1.16 4.31
CA TYR A 226 -0.65 -0.76 3.18
C TYR A 226 -1.51 -0.49 1.95
N TRP A 227 -1.15 0.53 1.17
CA TRP A 227 -1.82 0.88 -0.09
C TRP A 227 -0.90 1.53 -1.16
N PRO A 228 0.20 0.89 -1.56
CA PRO A 228 1.14 1.40 -2.56
C PRO A 228 0.56 1.47 -3.99
N ALA A 229 -0.52 0.74 -4.29
CA ALA A 229 -1.25 0.89 -5.55
C ALA A 229 -1.94 2.26 -5.66
N TYR A 230 -2.27 2.91 -4.53
CA TYR A 230 -2.82 4.26 -4.54
C TYR A 230 -1.70 5.27 -4.82
N LYS A 231 -1.68 5.81 -6.04
CA LYS A 231 -0.66 6.77 -6.46
C LYS A 231 -0.93 8.16 -5.91
N ALA A 232 0.12 8.83 -5.46
CA ALA A 232 0.05 10.21 -5.02
C ALA A 232 -0.30 11.11 -6.19
N SER A 233 -1.36 11.90 -6.05
CA SER A 233 -1.78 12.92 -7.00
C SER A 233 -1.68 14.29 -6.35
N GLY A 234 -1.43 15.31 -7.16
CA GLY A 234 -1.24 16.68 -6.68
C GLY A 234 -0.35 17.48 -7.62
N THR A 235 0.04 18.68 -7.17
CA THR A 235 0.97 19.54 -7.90
C THR A 235 2.30 19.55 -7.18
N CYS A 236 3.23 18.71 -7.64
CA CYS A 236 4.57 18.67 -7.11
C CYS A 236 5.48 19.61 -7.92
N SER A 237 5.54 20.86 -7.50
CA SER A 237 6.50 21.84 -8.03
C SER A 237 7.69 22.00 -7.07
N GLN A 238 8.83 22.44 -7.61
CA GLN A 238 9.87 22.98 -6.75
C GLN A 238 9.31 24.14 -5.93
N CYS A 239 9.69 24.21 -4.66
CA CYS A 239 9.17 25.21 -3.75
C CYS A 239 10.31 25.97 -3.06
N SER A 240 10.03 27.22 -2.70
CA SER A 240 10.92 28.04 -1.88
C SER A 240 10.37 28.19 -0.47
N TYR A 241 11.27 28.28 0.51
CA TYR A 241 10.90 28.63 1.89
C TYR A 241 10.33 30.06 1.99
N THR A 242 10.70 30.95 1.05
CA THR A 242 10.24 32.35 1.03
C THR A 242 8.76 32.47 0.65
N GLY A 243 8.09 33.49 1.19
CA GLY A 243 6.67 33.76 0.95
C GLY A 243 5.73 32.87 1.79
N TRP A 244 4.43 33.14 1.71
CA TRP A 244 3.42 32.44 2.50
C TRP A 244 3.44 30.92 2.25
N PHE A 245 3.30 30.14 3.31
CA PHE A 245 3.24 28.68 3.24
C PHE A 245 1.79 28.19 3.20
N ASN A 246 1.54 27.14 2.42
CA ASN A 246 0.33 26.33 2.51
C ASN A 246 0.69 24.86 2.30
N GLU A 247 -0.23 23.97 2.63
CA GLU A 247 -0.06 22.51 2.60
C GLU A 247 0.21 21.95 1.20
N LYS A 248 -0.05 22.72 0.14
CA LYS A 248 0.17 22.33 -1.25
C LYS A 248 1.45 22.90 -1.86
N LYS A 249 2.13 23.81 -1.16
CA LYS A 249 3.28 24.56 -1.69
C LYS A 249 4.49 23.67 -2.01
N CYS A 250 4.76 22.68 -1.15
CA CYS A 250 5.96 21.86 -1.18
C CYS A 250 5.64 20.36 -1.24
N GLN A 251 4.68 19.97 -2.09
CA GLN A 251 4.35 18.56 -2.27
C GLN A 251 5.46 17.83 -3.06
N SER A 252 5.66 16.56 -2.74
CA SER A 252 6.64 15.68 -3.39
C SER A 252 6.04 14.32 -3.70
N ASN A 253 6.77 13.49 -4.45
CA ASN A 253 6.42 12.11 -4.77
C ASN A 253 5.12 11.92 -5.61
N CYS A 254 4.68 12.93 -6.36
CA CYS A 254 3.57 12.78 -7.30
C CYS A 254 3.85 11.68 -8.34
N GLY A 255 2.85 10.87 -8.65
CA GLY A 255 2.96 9.71 -9.55
C GLY A 255 3.48 8.43 -8.89
N GLU A 256 4.15 8.54 -7.75
CA GLU A 256 4.64 7.40 -6.98
C GLU A 256 3.56 6.82 -6.07
N ALA A 257 3.86 5.67 -5.44
CA ALA A 257 3.03 5.15 -4.35
C ALA A 257 2.89 6.19 -3.23
N SER A 258 1.65 6.52 -2.84
CA SER A 258 1.38 7.46 -1.74
C SER A 258 2.14 7.12 -0.47
N GLN A 259 2.27 5.82 -0.19
CA GLN A 259 3.24 5.28 0.76
C GLN A 259 3.80 3.96 0.24
N ARG A 260 5.11 3.94 0.01
CA ARG A 260 5.86 2.74 -0.42
C ARG A 260 6.42 1.94 0.76
N TRP A 261 6.98 2.65 1.75
CA TRP A 261 7.68 2.06 2.88
C TRP A 261 6.83 2.07 4.14
N TYR A 262 6.77 0.93 4.81
CA TYR A 262 5.99 0.71 6.03
C TYR A 262 6.92 0.43 7.19
N HIS A 263 6.96 1.33 8.17
CA HIS A 263 7.92 1.30 9.27
C HIS A 263 7.80 0.03 10.12
N VAL A 264 8.94 -0.60 10.41
CA VAL A 264 9.05 -1.79 11.26
C VAL A 264 9.86 -1.41 12.51
N PRO A 265 9.22 -1.33 13.69
CA PRO A 265 9.93 -1.10 14.94
C PRO A 265 10.91 -2.24 15.23
N ARG A 266 12.19 -1.93 15.46
CA ARG A 266 13.20 -2.94 15.78
C ARG A 266 12.86 -3.73 17.06
N SER A 267 12.22 -3.09 18.03
CA SER A 267 11.79 -3.71 19.28
C SER A 267 10.76 -4.83 19.09
N TRP A 268 10.12 -4.92 17.92
CA TRP A 268 9.15 -5.99 17.60
C TRP A 268 9.82 -7.23 17.00
N LEU A 269 11.12 -7.14 16.68
CA LEU A 269 11.88 -8.20 16.04
C LEU A 269 12.67 -9.03 17.05
N LYS A 270 12.63 -10.34 16.86
CA LYS A 270 13.55 -11.31 17.45
C LYS A 270 14.77 -11.46 16.54
N PRO A 271 15.92 -11.92 17.03
CA PRO A 271 17.10 -12.16 16.18
C PRO A 271 16.79 -13.07 14.98
N THR A 272 16.02 -14.13 15.19
CA THR A 272 15.64 -15.11 14.16
C THR A 272 14.18 -15.53 14.30
N GLY A 273 13.62 -16.09 13.21
CA GLY A 273 12.28 -16.70 13.24
C GLY A 273 11.12 -15.71 13.42
N ASN A 274 11.24 -14.51 12.87
CA ASN A 274 10.15 -13.54 12.88
C ASN A 274 9.09 -13.95 11.86
N LEU A 275 7.83 -13.98 12.28
CA LEU A 275 6.70 -14.26 11.41
C LEU A 275 6.22 -12.96 10.77
N LEU A 276 6.23 -12.89 9.44
CA LEU A 276 5.59 -11.83 8.66
C LEU A 276 4.31 -12.41 8.05
N VAL A 277 3.17 -11.79 8.32
CA VAL A 277 1.87 -12.15 7.71
C VAL A 277 1.30 -10.95 7.01
N LEU A 278 0.74 -11.16 5.82
CA LEU A 278 0.10 -10.13 5.03
C LEU A 278 -1.27 -10.61 4.55
N PHE A 279 -2.24 -9.71 4.55
CA PHE A 279 -3.49 -9.89 3.82
C PHE A 279 -3.49 -8.93 2.64
N GLU A 280 -3.56 -9.46 1.42
CA GLU A 280 -3.59 -8.73 0.15
C GLU A 280 -5.01 -8.74 -0.43
N GLU A 281 -5.58 -7.55 -0.57
CA GLU A 281 -6.97 -7.33 -0.95
C GLU A 281 -7.19 -7.37 -2.45
N LEU A 282 -6.32 -6.73 -3.24
CA LEU A 282 -6.53 -6.50 -4.67
C LEU A 282 -5.68 -7.43 -5.55
N GLY A 283 -4.51 -7.81 -5.06
CA GLY A 283 -3.59 -8.71 -5.75
C GLY A 283 -2.23 -8.06 -5.97
N GLY A 284 -1.19 -8.67 -5.41
CA GLY A 284 0.20 -8.22 -5.48
C GLY A 284 1.14 -9.37 -5.81
N ASN A 285 2.42 -9.04 -6.02
CA ASN A 285 3.49 -10.03 -6.11
C ASN A 285 4.30 -10.04 -4.79
N PRO A 286 4.17 -11.09 -3.96
CA PRO A 286 4.84 -11.15 -2.65
C PRO A 286 6.37 -11.28 -2.77
N TYR A 287 6.90 -11.79 -3.89
CA TYR A 287 8.34 -11.97 -4.08
C TYR A 287 9.12 -10.65 -4.20
N GLY A 288 8.43 -9.53 -4.46
CA GLY A 288 9.06 -8.21 -4.50
C GLY A 288 9.12 -7.50 -3.14
N ILE A 289 8.54 -8.08 -2.09
CA ILE A 289 8.58 -7.51 -0.75
C ILE A 289 10.01 -7.64 -0.21
N THR A 290 10.59 -6.51 0.19
CA THR A 290 11.95 -6.47 0.76
C THR A 290 11.98 -5.65 2.04
N MET A 291 12.96 -5.95 2.91
CA MET A 291 13.22 -5.13 4.09
C MET A 291 14.27 -4.09 3.75
N ALA A 292 13.90 -2.82 3.91
CA ALA A 292 14.78 -1.67 3.69
C ALA A 292 15.32 -1.15 5.02
N LYS A 293 16.59 -0.73 5.01
CA LYS A 293 17.19 0.07 6.08
C LYS A 293 17.10 1.54 5.70
N ARG A 294 16.69 2.39 6.64
CA ARG A 294 16.68 3.83 6.44
C ARG A 294 18.03 4.41 6.84
N GLU A 295 18.77 4.90 5.87
CA GLU A 295 20.06 5.56 6.06
C GLU A 295 20.02 6.95 5.42
N VAL A 296 20.76 7.89 6.00
CA VAL A 296 20.93 9.22 5.39
C VAL A 296 22.06 9.08 4.38
N ALA A 297 21.71 9.14 3.09
CA ALA A 297 22.68 8.99 2.00
C ALA A 297 23.39 10.30 1.66
N SER A 298 22.63 11.40 1.57
CA SER A 298 23.18 12.74 1.38
C SER A 298 22.41 13.77 2.18
N VAL A 299 23.10 14.87 2.51
CA VAL A 299 22.56 16.02 3.23
C VAL A 299 22.90 17.26 2.43
N CYS A 300 21.97 18.20 2.37
CA CYS A 300 22.10 19.39 1.54
C CYS A 300 21.67 20.64 2.29
N ALA A 301 22.20 21.77 1.84
CA ALA A 301 21.78 23.10 2.28
C ALA A 301 21.67 24.02 1.06
N ASP A 302 20.67 24.90 1.08
CA ASP A 302 20.45 25.94 0.07
C ASP A 302 20.13 27.26 0.77
N ILE A 303 21.08 28.20 0.76
CA ILE A 303 21.08 29.38 1.65
C ILE A 303 21.50 30.63 0.89
N TYR A 304 20.70 31.68 0.96
CA TYR A 304 21.08 32.99 0.39
C TYR A 304 22.06 33.72 1.32
N GLU A 305 22.99 34.49 0.74
CA GLU A 305 24.01 35.23 1.51
C GLU A 305 23.42 36.25 2.51
N TRP A 306 22.20 36.75 2.25
CA TRP A 306 21.46 37.69 3.10
C TRP A 306 20.37 37.03 3.93
N GLN A 307 20.33 35.70 3.99
CA GLN A 307 19.30 35.00 4.75
C GLN A 307 19.40 35.37 6.24
N PRO A 308 18.30 35.88 6.86
CA PRO A 308 18.34 36.30 8.24
C PRO A 308 18.57 35.10 9.15
N THR A 309 19.58 35.19 10.01
CA THR A 309 19.80 34.24 11.10
C THR A 309 18.92 34.61 12.28
N LEU A 310 18.13 33.65 12.77
CA LEU A 310 17.35 33.83 13.99
C LEU A 310 18.28 34.15 15.17
N MET A 311 18.13 35.34 15.75
CA MET A 311 18.76 35.68 17.02
C MET A 311 17.94 35.12 18.17
N ASN A 312 18.58 34.44 19.12
CA ASN A 312 17.93 34.09 20.38
C ASN A 312 17.54 35.39 21.14
N TYR A 313 16.35 35.42 21.74
CA TYR A 313 15.83 36.53 22.55
C TYR A 313 16.84 36.96 23.64
N GLU A 314 17.55 36.01 24.24
CA GLU A 314 18.58 36.27 25.26
C GLU A 314 19.78 37.05 24.70
N MET A 315 20.16 36.80 23.43
CA MET A 315 21.24 37.52 22.76
C MET A 315 20.82 38.96 22.44
N GLN A 316 19.56 39.18 22.06
CA GLN A 316 19.01 40.52 21.81
C GLN A 316 18.95 41.35 23.10
N HIS A 317 18.55 40.75 24.23
CA HIS A 317 18.48 41.44 25.53
C HIS A 317 19.85 41.81 26.12
N SER A 318 20.90 41.07 25.75
CA SER A 318 22.25 41.26 26.32
C SER A 318 23.06 42.43 25.73
N GLY A 319 22.58 43.07 24.65
CA GLY A 319 23.27 44.19 23.99
C GLY A 319 24.65 43.87 23.40
N LYS A 320 25.07 42.59 23.39
CA LYS A 320 26.45 42.16 23.09
C LYS A 320 26.75 41.85 21.62
N THR A 321 25.89 42.22 20.67
CA THR A 321 26.11 41.87 19.25
C THR A 321 25.98 43.07 18.32
N ASN A 322 27.09 43.78 18.11
CA ASN A 322 27.28 44.79 17.05
C ASN A 322 27.80 44.19 15.72
N LYS A 323 27.77 42.86 15.54
CA LYS A 323 28.22 42.20 14.30
C LYS A 323 27.03 41.64 13.53
N PRO A 324 26.91 41.89 12.22
CA PRO A 324 25.91 41.23 11.39
C PRO A 324 26.17 39.72 11.46
N LEU A 325 25.17 38.98 11.94
CA LEU A 325 25.23 37.52 11.94
C LEU A 325 25.12 37.05 10.49
N ARG A 326 26.21 36.49 9.98
CA ARG A 326 26.22 35.87 8.65
C ARG A 326 25.54 34.49 8.73
N PRO A 327 24.77 34.11 7.70
CA PRO A 327 24.15 32.80 7.67
C PRO A 327 25.18 31.68 7.70
N LYS A 328 24.80 30.53 8.25
CA LYS A 328 25.65 29.33 8.32
C LYS A 328 24.92 28.14 7.73
N ALA A 329 25.60 27.39 6.88
CA ALA A 329 25.15 26.06 6.45
C ALA A 329 25.47 25.06 7.56
N HIS A 330 24.44 24.44 8.12
CA HIS A 330 24.57 23.37 9.11
C HIS A 330 24.29 22.03 8.43
N LEU A 331 25.28 21.14 8.39
CA LEU A 331 25.18 19.82 7.77
C LEU A 331 25.45 18.76 8.85
N SER A 332 24.60 17.74 8.91
CA SER A 332 24.73 16.64 9.89
C SER A 332 24.26 15.32 9.29
N CYS A 333 25.12 14.30 9.36
CA CYS A 333 24.77 12.92 8.99
C CYS A 333 24.01 12.22 10.13
N ALA A 334 23.49 11.01 9.87
CA ALA A 334 22.86 10.22 10.92
C ALA A 334 23.87 9.81 12.00
N PRO A 335 23.42 9.46 13.22
CA PRO A 335 24.31 8.97 14.27
C PRO A 335 25.16 7.78 13.79
N GLY A 336 26.48 7.87 13.96
CA GLY A 336 27.44 6.83 13.54
C GLY A 336 28.00 6.99 12.12
N GLN A 337 27.40 7.84 11.28
CA GLN A 337 27.93 8.17 9.95
C GLN A 337 28.86 9.38 10.01
N LYS A 338 29.71 9.52 8.99
CA LYS A 338 30.53 10.71 8.76
C LYS A 338 30.31 11.24 7.36
N ILE A 339 30.56 12.53 7.16
CA ILE A 339 30.59 13.11 5.83
C ILE A 339 31.82 12.55 5.11
N SER A 340 31.63 11.76 4.06
CA SER A 340 32.72 11.12 3.31
C SER A 340 33.21 11.97 2.16
N SER A 341 32.31 12.64 1.45
CA SER A 341 32.67 13.48 0.31
C SER A 341 31.65 14.59 0.07
N VAL A 342 32.08 15.61 -0.68
CA VAL A 342 31.22 16.67 -1.19
C VAL A 342 30.78 16.27 -2.59
N LYS A 343 29.47 16.08 -2.80
CA LYS A 343 28.91 15.73 -4.11
C LYS A 343 28.75 16.96 -5.00
N PHE A 344 28.40 18.09 -4.40
CA PHE A 344 28.23 19.36 -5.09
C PHE A 344 28.42 20.51 -4.11
N ALA A 345 29.09 21.58 -4.53
CA ALA A 345 29.11 22.85 -3.82
C ALA A 345 29.23 24.00 -4.81
N SER A 346 28.39 25.03 -4.65
CA SER A 346 28.48 26.24 -5.45
C SER A 346 27.99 27.44 -4.66
N PHE A 347 28.84 28.46 -4.56
CA PHE A 347 28.50 29.79 -4.09
C PHE A 347 28.42 30.75 -5.29
N GLY A 348 27.23 31.28 -5.57
CA GLY A 348 26.98 32.12 -6.75
C GLY A 348 25.50 32.06 -7.16
N THR A 349 25.20 31.58 -8.36
CA THR A 349 23.82 31.43 -8.87
C THR A 349 23.43 29.98 -9.17
N PRO A 350 23.64 29.01 -8.26
CA PRO A 350 23.34 27.60 -8.51
C PRO A 350 21.86 27.33 -8.79
N LEU A 351 21.63 26.36 -9.67
CA LEU A 351 20.31 25.94 -10.14
C LEU A 351 19.97 24.54 -9.61
N GLY A 352 18.68 24.20 -9.61
CA GLY A 352 18.19 22.88 -9.18
C GLY A 352 17.86 22.81 -7.69
N SER A 353 17.69 21.58 -7.20
CA SER A 353 17.37 21.27 -5.81
C SER A 353 18.29 20.17 -5.29
N CYS A 354 18.21 19.87 -3.99
CA CYS A 354 18.92 18.75 -3.39
C CYS A 354 18.81 17.46 -4.23
N GLY A 355 19.95 16.85 -4.58
CA GLY A 355 20.03 15.69 -5.46
C GLY A 355 20.19 16.00 -6.96
N SER A 356 19.89 17.23 -7.40
CA SER A 356 19.91 17.68 -8.80
C SER A 356 20.55 19.06 -9.00
N PHE A 357 21.38 19.50 -8.05
CA PHE A 357 22.07 20.79 -8.15
C PHE A 357 22.99 20.88 -9.37
N ARG A 358 23.06 22.07 -9.95
CA ARG A 358 23.93 22.40 -11.09
C ARG A 358 24.54 23.78 -10.89
N GLU A 359 25.73 23.95 -11.44
CA GLU A 359 26.34 25.28 -11.50
C GLU A 359 25.49 26.23 -12.34
N GLY A 360 25.43 27.48 -11.91
CA GLY A 360 24.79 28.55 -12.66
C GLY A 360 25.78 29.34 -13.48
N SER A 361 25.35 30.51 -13.95
CA SER A 361 26.20 31.47 -14.67
C SER A 361 27.30 32.09 -13.80
N CYS A 362 27.15 32.05 -12.47
CA CYS A 362 28.10 32.55 -11.50
C CYS A 362 28.45 31.45 -10.50
N HIS A 363 29.74 31.19 -10.34
CA HIS A 363 30.28 30.17 -9.45
C HIS A 363 31.64 30.63 -8.90
N ALA A 364 31.82 30.55 -7.59
CA ALA A 364 33.10 30.84 -6.95
C ALA A 364 34.05 29.64 -7.03
N HIS A 365 35.25 29.85 -7.56
CA HIS A 365 36.24 28.78 -7.80
C HIS A 365 36.65 27.97 -6.54
N LYS A 366 36.48 28.52 -5.33
CA LYS A 366 36.74 27.80 -4.05
C LYS A 366 35.46 27.38 -3.33
N SER A 367 34.38 27.13 -4.08
CA SER A 367 33.11 26.71 -3.48
C SER A 367 33.22 25.40 -2.70
N TYR A 368 34.11 24.49 -3.10
CA TYR A 368 34.31 23.18 -2.48
C TYR A 368 35.23 23.23 -1.25
N ASP A 369 36.30 24.03 -1.30
CA ASP A 369 37.40 24.06 -0.31
C ASP A 369 36.92 24.15 1.15
N ALA A 370 35.93 25.00 1.42
CA ALA A 370 35.41 25.20 2.77
C ALA A 370 34.76 23.91 3.31
N PHE A 371 34.01 23.18 2.49
CA PHE A 371 33.36 21.94 2.91
C PHE A 371 34.36 20.78 2.98
N GLU A 372 35.28 20.70 2.03
CA GLU A 372 36.34 19.68 2.07
C GLU A 372 37.18 19.80 3.34
N ARG A 373 37.50 21.03 3.75
CA ARG A 373 38.32 21.29 4.94
C ARG A 373 37.58 21.08 6.26
N TYR A 374 36.32 21.53 6.36
CA TYR A 374 35.62 21.57 7.64
C TYR A 374 34.61 20.44 7.85
N CYS A 375 34.16 19.78 6.78
CA CYS A 375 33.06 18.80 6.86
C CYS A 375 33.54 17.36 6.68
N ILE A 376 34.50 17.07 5.80
CA ILE A 376 34.96 15.70 5.55
C ILE A 376 35.51 15.07 6.84
N GLY A 377 35.06 13.85 7.14
CA GLY A 377 35.44 13.09 8.33
C GLY A 377 34.68 13.47 9.61
N GLN A 378 33.86 14.53 9.58
CA GLN A 378 33.03 14.95 10.70
C GLN A 378 31.61 14.36 10.59
N ASN A 379 30.94 14.13 11.71
CA ASN A 379 29.53 13.74 11.73
C ASN A 379 28.62 14.96 11.43
N ALA A 380 29.01 16.14 11.92
CA ALA A 380 28.34 17.40 11.68
C ALA A 380 29.36 18.52 11.50
N CYS A 381 29.04 19.50 10.66
CA CYS A 381 29.86 20.68 10.42
C CYS A 381 28.98 21.92 10.23
N SER A 382 29.59 23.10 10.39
CA SER A 382 28.96 24.36 10.03
C SER A 382 29.90 25.25 9.25
N VAL A 383 29.45 25.76 8.10
CA VAL A 383 30.23 26.66 7.24
C VAL A 383 29.52 28.01 7.14
N ILE A 384 30.25 29.10 7.37
CA ILE A 384 29.70 30.45 7.25
C ILE A 384 29.52 30.77 5.76
N VAL A 385 28.36 31.31 5.40
CA VAL A 385 28.07 31.75 4.03
C VAL A 385 28.63 33.16 3.87
N ALA A 386 29.85 33.25 3.36
CA ALA A 386 30.53 34.51 3.17
C ALA A 386 31.50 34.47 1.97
N PRO A 387 31.58 35.54 1.15
CA PRO A 387 32.44 35.56 -0.04
C PRO A 387 33.91 35.24 0.26
N GLU A 388 34.44 35.67 1.42
CA GLU A 388 35.85 35.48 1.76
C GLU A 388 36.24 34.01 1.95
N LEU A 389 35.27 33.15 2.30
CA LEU A 389 35.49 31.70 2.43
C LEU A 389 35.51 30.96 1.09
N PHE A 390 34.93 31.55 0.04
CA PHE A 390 34.78 30.92 -1.27
C PHE A 390 35.68 31.56 -2.35
N GLY A 391 36.69 32.33 -1.93
CA GLY A 391 37.66 32.94 -2.84
C GLY A 391 37.27 34.32 -3.39
N GLY A 392 36.31 34.99 -2.75
CA GLY A 392 35.86 36.35 -3.09
C GLY A 392 34.42 36.39 -3.60
N ASP A 393 34.00 37.58 -4.05
CA ASP A 393 32.71 37.76 -4.72
C ASP A 393 32.83 37.31 -6.19
N PRO A 394 32.17 36.21 -6.60
CA PRO A 394 32.24 35.71 -7.98
C PRO A 394 31.41 36.53 -8.98
N CYS A 395 30.44 37.32 -8.52
CA CYS A 395 29.56 38.14 -9.37
C CYS A 395 29.02 39.36 -8.61
N PRO A 396 29.68 40.52 -8.72
CA PRO A 396 29.23 41.76 -8.09
C PRO A 396 27.79 42.13 -8.50
N ASN A 397 27.04 42.72 -7.57
CA ASN A 397 25.63 43.14 -7.74
C ASN A 397 24.61 42.02 -8.02
N VAL A 398 25.03 40.76 -7.98
CA VAL A 398 24.13 39.61 -8.04
C VAL A 398 23.99 39.03 -6.63
N MET A 399 22.76 38.71 -6.23
CA MET A 399 22.51 38.03 -4.95
C MET A 399 23.03 36.60 -5.02
N LYS A 400 23.97 36.25 -4.14
CA LYS A 400 24.55 34.91 -4.11
C LYS A 400 23.75 33.96 -3.25
N LYS A 401 23.75 32.72 -3.68
CA LYS A 401 23.20 31.57 -2.99
C LYS A 401 24.28 30.51 -2.88
N LEU A 402 24.38 29.91 -1.70
CA LEU A 402 25.17 28.73 -1.42
C LEU A 402 24.26 27.50 -1.56
N SER A 403 24.55 26.62 -2.51
CA SER A 403 23.97 25.28 -2.58
C SER A 403 25.06 24.24 -2.41
N VAL A 404 24.86 23.33 -1.46
CA VAL A 404 25.81 22.25 -1.16
C VAL A 404 25.07 20.93 -0.95
N GLU A 405 25.67 19.84 -1.40
CA GLU A 405 25.25 18.46 -1.13
C GLU A 405 26.47 17.63 -0.73
N VAL A 406 26.42 17.00 0.44
CA VAL A 406 27.45 16.13 0.99
C VAL A 406 26.94 14.70 1.12
N ILE A 407 27.83 13.72 0.95
CA ILE A 407 27.54 12.29 1.08
C ILE A 407 27.87 11.85 2.50
N CYS A 408 26.97 11.06 3.10
CA CYS A 408 27.14 10.47 4.41
C CYS A 408 27.38 8.96 4.29
N SER A 409 28.39 8.46 4.99
CA SER A 409 28.72 7.02 5.03
C SER A 409 29.14 6.56 6.41
#